data_AF-A0A833R034-F1
#
_entry.id   AF-A0A833R034-F1
#
_cell.length_a   1.000
_cell.length_b   1.000
_cell.length_c   1.000
_cell.angle_alpha   90.00
_cell.angle_beta   90.00
_cell.angle_gamma   90.00
#
_symmetry.space_group_name_H-M   'P 1'
#
loop_
_entity.id
_entity.type
_entity.pdbx_description
1 polymer ?
#
loop_
_entity_poly.entity_id
_entity_poly.type
_entity_poly.pdbx_seq_one_letter_code
_entity_poly.pdbx_strand_id
1 'polypeptide(L)'
;MENPFDVASKRIKAEIEDASNLTSRKWEDLPINCLVLIFKKVEIPCLTLSVPFVCKSWYEASLDPACWKVLDLCTTDLRLPDSRFAEDFKCAYYVNKFSLRGFLKFLIRRSNNLATHLFTGDIYIALHNKRLLYEECPELHIISRNTVTFPPEQLRQYFLKIDATMTSNFQKGGTLKVHGFGIRDGTMASSEDIKM
;
A
#
# COMPACT_ATOMS: atom_id res chain seq x y z
N MET A 1 20.50 -2.48 -64.56
CA MET A 1 20.56 -1.34 -63.64
C MET A 1 19.16 -1.13 -63.10
N GLU A 2 18.92 -1.32 -61.81
CA GLU A 2 17.62 -0.99 -61.22
C GLU A 2 17.37 0.51 -61.32
N ASN A 3 16.10 0.89 -61.54
CA ASN A 3 15.68 2.29 -61.62
C ASN A 3 15.89 2.98 -60.26
N PRO A 4 16.62 4.11 -60.19
CA PRO A 4 16.84 4.85 -58.94
C PRO A 4 15.55 5.22 -58.18
N PHE A 5 14.45 5.44 -58.90
CA PHE A 5 13.14 5.73 -58.30
C PHE A 5 12.52 4.51 -57.60
N ASP A 6 12.72 3.30 -58.13
CA ASP A 6 12.22 2.06 -57.52
C ASP A 6 12.99 1.73 -56.24
N VAL A 7 14.29 2.02 -56.20
CA VAL A 7 15.14 1.85 -55.01
C VAL A 7 14.70 2.82 -53.90
N ALA A 8 14.45 4.09 -54.22
CA ALA A 8 13.96 5.07 -53.27
C ALA A 8 12.55 4.72 -52.74
N SER A 9 11.66 4.27 -53.62
CA SER A 9 10.29 3.84 -53.27
C SER A 9 10.29 2.61 -52.35
N LYS A 10 11.12 1.61 -52.63
CA LYS A 10 11.30 0.44 -51.75
C LYS A 10 11.80 0.83 -50.36
N ARG A 11 12.75 1.77 -50.29
CA ARG A 11 13.35 2.23 -49.03
C ARG A 11 12.37 3.00 -48.16
N ILE A 12 11.59 3.91 -48.75
CA ILE A 12 10.54 4.65 -48.05
C ILE A 12 9.45 3.70 -47.55
N LYS A 13 9.05 2.69 -48.33
CA LYS A 13 8.08 1.68 -47.88
C LYS A 13 8.60 0.87 -46.69
N ALA A 14 9.87 0.45 -46.73
CA ALA A 14 10.48 -0.27 -45.62
C ALA A 14 10.57 0.57 -44.34
N GLU A 15 10.93 1.85 -44.46
CA GLU A 15 10.99 2.78 -43.31
C GLU A 15 9.59 3.05 -42.72
N ILE A 16 8.55 3.17 -43.56
CA ILE A 16 7.16 3.32 -43.10
C ILE A 16 6.67 2.04 -42.42
N GLU A 17 7.00 0.87 -42.96
CA GLU A 17 6.59 -0.42 -42.39
C GLU A 17 7.28 -0.70 -41.05
N ASP A 18 8.57 -0.38 -40.91
CA ASP A 18 9.30 -0.49 -39.65
C ASP A 18 8.79 0.50 -38.59
N ALA A 19 8.47 1.74 -38.99
CA ALA A 19 7.82 2.73 -38.13
C ALA A 19 6.41 2.30 -37.69
N SER A 20 5.63 1.68 -38.58
CA SER A 20 4.31 1.14 -38.24
C SER A 20 4.40 -0.03 -37.25
N ASN A 21 5.42 -0.88 -37.39
CA ASN A 21 5.69 -1.98 -36.44
C ASN A 21 6.15 -1.46 -35.07
N LEU A 22 6.87 -0.35 -34.99
CA LEU A 22 7.20 0.31 -33.71
C LEU A 22 5.96 0.77 -32.93
N THR A 23 4.90 1.21 -33.63
CA THR A 23 3.63 1.61 -33.00
C THR A 23 2.75 0.43 -32.55
N SER A 24 3.10 -0.80 -32.96
CA SER A 24 2.33 -2.01 -32.64
C SER A 24 2.76 -2.73 -31.36
N ARG A 25 3.81 -2.22 -30.67
CA ARG A 25 4.33 -2.87 -29.46
C ARG A 25 3.32 -2.78 -28.33
N LYS A 26 2.91 -3.93 -27.80
CA LYS A 26 1.96 -4.01 -26.70
C LYS A 26 2.69 -4.13 -25.36
N TRP A 27 2.08 -3.61 -24.31
CA TRP A 27 2.58 -3.78 -22.95
C TRP A 27 2.56 -5.25 -22.50
N GLU A 28 1.72 -6.09 -23.10
CA GLU A 28 1.69 -7.53 -22.81
C GLU A 28 2.93 -8.27 -23.33
N ASP A 29 3.59 -7.76 -24.37
CA ASP A 29 4.79 -8.35 -24.96
C ASP A 29 6.08 -7.99 -24.20
N LEU A 30 5.97 -7.12 -23.18
CA LEU A 30 7.12 -6.73 -22.37
C LEU A 30 7.60 -7.94 -21.55
N PRO A 31 8.91 -8.25 -21.54
CA PRO A 31 9.44 -9.34 -20.73
C PRO A 31 9.06 -9.19 -19.24
N ILE A 32 8.73 -10.31 -18.59
CA ILE A 32 8.27 -10.34 -17.19
C ILE A 32 9.25 -9.62 -16.26
N ASN A 33 10.56 -9.82 -16.44
CA ASN A 33 11.59 -9.15 -15.63
C ASN A 33 11.55 -7.61 -15.78
N CYS A 34 11.21 -7.09 -16.95
CA CYS A 34 11.01 -5.66 -17.17
C CYS A 34 9.74 -5.15 -16.47
N LEU A 35 8.64 -5.91 -16.52
CA LEU A 35 7.42 -5.59 -15.77
C LEU A 35 7.70 -5.56 -14.26
N VAL A 36 8.44 -6.52 -13.72
CA VAL A 36 8.86 -6.54 -12.30
C VAL A 36 9.64 -5.27 -11.93
N LEU A 37 10.57 -4.82 -12.77
CA LEU A 37 11.31 -3.58 -12.52
C LEU A 37 10.41 -2.34 -12.47
N ILE A 38 9.32 -2.33 -13.25
CA ILE A 38 8.31 -1.27 -13.22
C ILE A 38 7.47 -1.41 -11.94
N PHE A 39 6.97 -2.60 -11.64
CA PHE A 39 6.07 -2.86 -10.51
C PHE A 39 6.73 -2.62 -9.14
N LYS A 40 8.05 -2.78 -9.04
CA LYS A 40 8.85 -2.34 -7.88
C LYS A 40 8.70 -0.85 -7.55
N LYS A 41 8.24 -0.03 -8.50
CA LYS A 41 8.02 1.42 -8.33
C LYS A 41 6.54 1.78 -8.22
N VAL A 42 5.65 0.80 -8.32
CA VAL A 42 4.20 1.01 -8.24
C VAL A 42 3.80 1.03 -6.77
N GLU A 43 2.89 1.94 -6.42
CA GLU A 43 2.38 2.06 -5.06
C GLU A 43 1.51 0.86 -4.66
N ILE A 44 1.46 0.57 -3.36
CA ILE A 44 0.74 -0.59 -2.81
C ILE A 44 -0.73 -0.67 -3.26
N PRO A 45 -1.53 0.42 -3.31
CA PRO A 45 -2.91 0.34 -3.77
C PRO A 45 -3.03 -0.20 -5.20
N CYS A 46 -2.23 0.34 -6.13
CA CYS A 46 -2.22 -0.08 -7.53
C CYS A 46 -1.63 -1.48 -7.70
N LEU A 47 -0.55 -1.80 -6.97
CA LEU A 47 0.07 -3.13 -7.00
C LEU A 47 -0.87 -4.23 -6.49
N THR A 48 -1.83 -3.85 -5.63
CA THR A 48 -2.82 -4.76 -5.05
C THR A 48 -4.09 -4.84 -5.90
N LEU A 49 -4.65 -3.71 -6.35
CA LEU A 49 -6.01 -3.66 -6.92
C LEU A 49 -6.08 -3.40 -8.42
N SER A 50 -4.98 -2.98 -9.05
CA SER A 50 -4.96 -2.64 -10.46
C SER A 50 -4.08 -3.60 -11.25
N VAL A 51 -2.78 -3.63 -10.92
CA VAL A 51 -1.76 -4.39 -11.66
C VAL A 51 -2.13 -5.86 -11.84
N PRO A 52 -2.56 -6.61 -10.81
CA PRO A 52 -2.84 -8.03 -10.95
C PRO A 52 -4.07 -8.34 -11.81
N PHE A 53 -4.90 -7.34 -12.12
CA PHE A 53 -6.18 -7.50 -12.81
C PHE A 53 -6.17 -6.97 -14.25
N VAL A 54 -5.02 -6.51 -14.78
CA VAL A 54 -4.91 -6.02 -16.17
C VAL A 54 -4.89 -7.18 -17.16
N CYS A 55 -3.93 -8.09 -17.04
CA CYS A 55 -3.80 -9.26 -17.88
C CYS A 55 -2.99 -10.35 -17.16
N LYS A 56 -2.90 -11.55 -17.77
CA LYS A 56 -2.18 -12.69 -17.19
C LYS A 56 -0.68 -12.40 -16.96
N SER A 57 -0.01 -11.77 -17.93
CA SER A 57 1.41 -11.42 -17.83
C SER A 57 1.67 -10.46 -16.65
N TRP A 58 0.79 -9.48 -16.44
CA TRP A 58 0.90 -8.54 -15.32
C TRP A 58 0.59 -9.21 -13.98
N TYR A 59 -0.39 -10.12 -13.95
CA TYR A 59 -0.65 -10.94 -12.77
C TYR A 59 0.60 -11.74 -12.37
N GLU A 60 1.20 -12.46 -13.31
CA GLU A 60 2.42 -13.25 -13.08
C GLU A 60 3.59 -12.39 -12.60
N ALA A 61 3.86 -11.24 -13.25
CA ALA A 61 4.90 -10.32 -12.82
C ALA A 61 4.59 -9.69 -11.43
N SER A 62 3.33 -9.45 -11.09
CA SER A 62 2.93 -8.93 -9.77
C SER A 62 3.15 -9.93 -8.62
N LEU A 63 3.29 -11.22 -8.92
CA LEU A 63 3.58 -12.24 -7.93
C LEU A 63 5.06 -12.32 -7.56
N ASP A 64 5.95 -11.66 -8.30
CA ASP A 64 7.37 -11.64 -7.99
C ASP A 64 7.62 -10.95 -6.63
N PRO A 65 8.27 -11.62 -5.66
CA PRO A 65 8.56 -11.06 -4.34
C PRO A 65 9.33 -9.73 -4.37
N ALA A 66 10.12 -9.48 -5.43
CA ALA A 66 10.89 -8.26 -5.59
C ALA A 66 9.99 -7.01 -5.61
N CYS A 67 8.77 -7.12 -6.14
CA CYS A 67 7.76 -6.06 -6.17
C CYS A 67 7.31 -5.62 -4.77
N TRP A 68 7.43 -6.51 -3.78
CA TRP A 68 6.88 -6.34 -2.43
C TRP A 68 7.97 -6.17 -1.36
N LYS A 69 9.23 -5.93 -1.76
CA LYS A 69 10.34 -5.71 -0.81
C LYS A 69 10.19 -4.43 -0.02
N VAL A 70 9.62 -3.40 -0.64
CA VAL A 70 9.39 -2.08 -0.03
C VAL A 70 7.89 -1.85 0.02
N LEU A 71 7.34 -1.84 1.22
CA LEU A 71 5.92 -1.68 1.48
C LEU A 71 5.64 -0.25 1.93
N ASP A 72 5.20 0.61 1.02
CA ASP A 72 4.83 1.98 1.37
C ASP A 72 3.31 2.10 1.56
N LEU A 73 2.88 2.21 2.82
CA LEU A 73 1.47 2.38 3.17
C LEU A 73 1.06 3.86 3.29
N CYS A 74 1.98 4.81 3.09
CA CYS A 74 1.66 6.24 3.19
C CYS A 74 0.57 6.67 2.20
N THR A 75 0.50 6.02 1.03
CA THR A 75 -0.48 6.33 -0.02
C THR A 75 -1.73 5.44 0.05
N THR A 76 -1.79 4.52 1.01
CA THR A 76 -2.94 3.62 1.17
C THR A 76 -3.88 4.19 2.24
N ASP A 77 -5.13 4.48 1.85
CA ASP A 77 -6.15 4.92 2.80
C ASP A 77 -6.60 3.74 3.70
N LEU A 78 -5.87 3.52 4.79
CA LEU A 78 -6.18 2.50 5.81
C LEU A 78 -6.74 3.11 7.10
N ARG A 79 -7.08 4.41 7.09
CA ARG A 79 -7.46 5.16 8.30
C ARG A 79 -8.82 4.73 8.85
N LEU A 80 -9.69 4.20 7.98
CA LEU A 80 -11.01 3.69 8.35
C LEU A 80 -11.22 2.29 7.74
N PRO A 81 -11.89 1.37 8.46
CA PRO A 81 -12.21 0.03 7.93
C PRO A 81 -13.13 0.05 6.71
N ASP A 82 -13.84 1.16 6.49
CA ASP A 82 -14.77 1.38 5.37
C ASP A 82 -14.18 2.35 4.33
N SER A 83 -12.85 2.48 4.25
CA SER A 83 -12.21 3.27 3.21
C SER A 83 -12.49 2.69 1.82
N ARG A 84 -12.40 3.52 0.79
CA ARG A 84 -12.57 3.06 -0.60
C ARG A 84 -11.61 1.93 -0.95
N PHE A 85 -10.37 2.02 -0.47
CA PHE A 85 -9.39 0.94 -0.63
C PHE A 85 -9.85 -0.36 0.04
N ALA A 86 -10.36 -0.30 1.27
CA ALA A 86 -10.82 -1.48 1.99
C ALA A 86 -12.03 -2.14 1.31
N GLU A 87 -12.98 -1.36 0.79
CA GLU A 87 -14.10 -1.87 0.00
C GLU A 87 -13.64 -2.51 -1.31
N ASP A 88 -12.82 -1.81 -2.09
CA ASP A 88 -12.28 -2.31 -3.35
C ASP A 88 -11.47 -3.60 -3.11
N PHE A 89 -10.70 -3.67 -2.03
CA PHE A 89 -9.96 -4.87 -1.62
C PHE A 89 -10.88 -6.04 -1.26
N LYS A 90 -11.94 -5.80 -0.48
CA LYS A 90 -12.92 -6.84 -0.15
C LYS A 90 -13.57 -7.41 -1.41
N CYS A 91 -13.97 -6.54 -2.33
CA CYS A 91 -14.56 -6.94 -3.62
C CYS A 91 -13.57 -7.72 -4.49
N ALA A 92 -12.34 -7.22 -4.65
CA ALA A 92 -11.34 -7.84 -5.52
C ALA A 92 -10.87 -9.22 -5.03
N TYR A 93 -10.80 -9.42 -3.71
CA TYR A 93 -10.31 -10.66 -3.10
C TYR A 93 -11.40 -11.52 -2.44
N TYR A 94 -12.67 -11.15 -2.61
CA TYR A 94 -13.83 -11.86 -2.02
C TYR A 94 -13.68 -12.07 -0.50
N VAL A 95 -13.24 -11.03 0.21
CA VAL A 95 -13.02 -11.07 1.66
C VAL A 95 -14.21 -10.46 2.39
N ASN A 96 -14.78 -11.20 3.35
CA ASN A 96 -15.96 -10.74 4.11
C ASN A 96 -15.72 -9.47 4.93
N LYS A 97 -14.51 -9.32 5.49
CA LYS A 97 -14.15 -8.18 6.35
C LYS A 97 -12.70 -7.79 6.16
N PHE A 98 -12.47 -6.49 5.95
CA PHE A 98 -11.13 -5.93 5.93
C PHE A 98 -10.56 -5.83 7.35
N SER A 99 -9.29 -6.19 7.52
CA SER A 99 -8.56 -5.96 8.76
C SER A 99 -7.11 -5.63 8.45
N LEU A 100 -6.53 -4.67 9.19
CA LEU A 100 -5.13 -4.29 9.00
C LEU A 100 -4.19 -5.48 9.18
N ARG A 101 -4.42 -6.34 10.18
CA ARG A 101 -3.62 -7.56 10.38
C ARG A 101 -3.69 -8.52 9.19
N GLY A 102 -4.89 -8.73 8.65
CA GLY A 102 -5.07 -9.57 7.46
C GLY A 102 -4.39 -8.99 6.23
N PHE A 103 -4.48 -7.67 6.06
CA PHE A 103 -3.81 -6.96 4.98
C PHE A 103 -2.28 -7.00 5.11
N LEU A 104 -1.73 -6.76 6.30
CA LEU A 104 -0.29 -6.90 6.58
C LEU A 104 0.20 -8.31 6.26
N LYS A 105 -0.51 -9.35 6.71
CA LYS A 105 -0.20 -10.75 6.33
C LYS A 105 -0.24 -10.97 4.82
N PHE A 106 -1.21 -10.37 4.13
CA PHE A 106 -1.28 -10.45 2.68
C PHE A 106 -0.02 -9.88 2.02
N LEU A 107 0.43 -8.70 2.45
CA LEU A 107 1.64 -8.05 1.92
C LEU A 107 2.90 -8.88 2.17
N ILE A 108 3.05 -9.44 3.38
CA ILE A 108 4.20 -10.27 3.72
C ILE A 108 4.23 -11.59 2.95
N ARG A 109 3.06 -12.23 2.76
CA ARG A 109 2.97 -13.40 1.89
C ARG A 109 3.35 -13.10 0.45
N ARG A 110 2.95 -11.93 -0.06
CA ARG A 110 3.34 -11.47 -1.40
C ARG A 110 4.85 -11.19 -1.52
N SER A 111 5.48 -10.72 -0.44
CA SER A 111 6.94 -10.53 -0.40
C SER A 111 7.71 -11.82 -0.16
N ASN A 112 7.05 -12.96 0.03
CA ASN A 112 7.67 -14.23 0.36
C ASN A 112 8.68 -14.10 1.52
N ASN A 113 8.31 -13.33 2.56
CA ASN A 113 9.15 -13.03 3.72
C ASN A 113 10.43 -12.23 3.43
N LEU A 114 10.56 -11.64 2.24
CA LEU A 114 11.71 -10.83 1.81
C LEU A 114 11.48 -9.33 1.93
N ALA A 115 10.39 -8.90 2.59
CA ALA A 115 10.14 -7.48 2.83
C ALA A 115 11.22 -6.90 3.75
N THR A 116 11.82 -5.79 3.32
CA THR A 116 12.91 -5.12 4.06
C THR A 116 12.48 -3.77 4.61
N HIS A 117 11.48 -3.13 4.04
CA HIS A 117 11.00 -1.83 4.51
C HIS A 117 9.48 -1.78 4.56
N LEU A 118 8.95 -1.23 5.65
CA LEU A 118 7.53 -0.89 5.78
C LEU A 118 7.41 0.57 6.22
N PHE A 119 6.91 1.42 5.34
CA PHE A 119 6.59 2.81 5.66
C PHE A 119 5.13 2.91 6.09
N THR A 120 4.90 3.32 7.33
CA THR A 120 3.56 3.26 7.92
C THR A 120 2.73 4.52 7.70
N GLY A 121 3.32 5.63 7.26
CA GLY A 121 2.60 6.90 7.28
C GLY A 121 2.15 7.27 8.70
N ASP A 122 0.93 7.80 8.80
CA ASP A 122 0.22 8.05 10.06
C ASP A 122 -0.47 6.78 10.63
N ILE A 123 -0.31 5.61 10.00
CA ILE A 123 -1.01 4.39 10.41
C ILE A 123 -0.35 3.84 11.68
N TYR A 124 -1.15 3.70 12.72
CA TYR A 124 -0.72 3.03 13.95
C TYR A 124 -0.70 1.51 13.77
N ILE A 125 0.50 0.91 13.80
CA ILE A 125 0.66 -0.55 13.85
C ILE A 125 0.85 -0.98 15.31
N ALA A 126 -0.16 -1.67 15.85
CA ALA A 126 -0.13 -2.24 17.19
C ALA A 126 1.04 -3.22 17.39
N LEU A 127 1.55 -3.33 18.63
CA LEU A 127 2.72 -4.15 18.97
C LEU A 127 2.59 -5.62 18.54
N HIS A 128 1.40 -6.22 18.69
CA HIS A 128 1.17 -7.60 18.27
C HIS A 128 1.29 -7.80 16.75
N ASN A 129 0.96 -6.78 15.95
CA ASN A 129 1.16 -6.82 14.51
C ASN A 129 2.63 -6.58 14.16
N LYS A 130 3.34 -5.70 14.88
CA LYS A 130 4.79 -5.54 14.70
C LYS A 130 5.55 -6.84 14.98
N ARG A 131 5.21 -7.53 16.08
CA ARG A 131 5.79 -8.84 16.40
C ARG A 131 5.62 -9.82 15.26
N LEU A 132 4.40 -9.95 14.75
CA LEU A 132 4.10 -10.80 13.60
C LEU A 132 4.96 -10.46 12.38
N LEU A 133 5.12 -9.17 12.08
CA LEU A 133 5.91 -8.71 10.95
C LEU A 133 7.40 -9.06 11.10
N TYR A 134 7.97 -8.91 12.29
CA TYR A 134 9.37 -9.28 12.57
C TYR A 134 9.59 -10.79 12.59
N GLU A 135 8.60 -11.57 13.04
CA GLU A 135 8.65 -13.04 13.02
C GLU A 135 8.63 -13.57 11.58
N GLU A 136 7.82 -12.97 10.70
CA GLU A 136 7.74 -13.38 9.29
C GLU A 136 8.89 -12.81 8.45
N CYS A 137 9.35 -11.58 8.72
CA CYS A 137 10.45 -10.91 8.01
C CYS A 137 11.50 -10.35 9.01
N PRO A 138 12.56 -11.10 9.33
CA PRO A 138 13.59 -10.67 10.30
C PRO A 138 14.33 -9.39 9.89
N GLU A 139 14.51 -9.18 8.58
CA GLU A 139 15.22 -8.02 8.01
C GLU A 139 14.29 -6.81 7.78
N LEU A 140 13.05 -6.84 8.29
CA LEU A 140 12.08 -5.78 8.05
C LEU A 140 12.35 -4.57 8.95
N HIS A 141 12.51 -3.39 8.34
CA HIS A 141 12.56 -2.12 9.03
C HIS A 141 11.23 -1.39 8.92
N ILE A 142 10.57 -1.17 10.07
CA ILE A 142 9.33 -0.40 10.15
C ILE A 142 9.66 1.07 10.42
N ILE A 143 9.27 1.95 9.50
CA ILE A 143 9.61 3.38 9.52
C ILE A 143 8.32 4.21 9.52
N SER A 144 8.19 5.10 10.50
CA SER A 144 7.13 6.10 10.51
C SER A 144 7.52 7.27 9.62
N ARG A 145 6.95 7.35 8.41
CA ARG A 145 7.15 8.46 7.48
C ARG A 145 5.89 9.32 7.47
N ASN A 146 5.87 10.40 8.24
CA ASN A 146 4.73 11.32 8.20
C ASN A 146 4.74 12.08 6.88
N THR A 147 3.85 11.72 5.96
CA THR A 147 3.61 12.45 4.71
C THR A 147 2.53 13.50 4.97
N VAL A 148 2.80 14.38 5.94
CA VAL A 148 1.94 15.54 6.15
C VAL A 148 2.22 16.54 5.03
N THR A 149 1.48 16.42 3.93
CA THR A 149 1.24 17.53 3.00
C THR A 149 -0.21 17.99 3.16
N PHE A 150 -0.51 18.54 4.33
CA PHE A 150 -1.75 19.31 4.47
C PHE A 150 -1.53 20.70 3.85
N PRO A 151 -2.43 21.20 3.00
CA PRO A 151 -2.52 22.63 2.71
C PRO A 151 -2.63 23.37 4.05
N PRO A 152 -1.90 24.48 4.28
CA PRO A 152 -1.84 25.17 5.58
C PRO A 152 -3.22 25.47 6.20
N GLU A 153 -4.22 25.69 5.34
CA GLU A 153 -5.63 25.95 5.68
C GLU A 153 -6.31 24.80 6.46
N GLN A 154 -5.99 23.53 6.16
CA GLN A 154 -6.64 22.37 6.78
C GLN A 154 -5.99 21.95 8.11
N LEU A 155 -4.70 22.25 8.29
CA LEU A 155 -4.00 22.05 9.57
C LEU A 155 -4.67 22.83 10.69
N ARG A 156 -5.07 24.07 10.41
CA ARG A 156 -5.72 24.92 11.39
C ARG A 156 -7.03 24.31 11.88
N GLN A 157 -7.84 23.73 11.00
CA GLN A 157 -9.09 23.07 11.39
C GLN A 157 -8.85 21.76 12.15
N TYR A 158 -7.82 21.00 11.79
CA TYR A 158 -7.47 19.76 12.48
C TYR A 158 -6.95 20.03 13.90
N PHE A 159 -6.02 20.97 14.08
CA PHE A 159 -5.53 21.35 15.40
C PHE A 159 -6.62 21.98 16.26
N LEU A 160 -7.48 22.84 15.71
CA LEU A 160 -8.62 23.40 16.44
C LEU A 160 -9.62 22.33 16.91
N LYS A 161 -9.82 21.25 16.13
CA LYS A 161 -10.68 20.12 16.56
C LYS A 161 -10.05 19.33 17.69
N ILE A 162 -8.73 19.12 17.67
CA ILE A 162 -7.99 18.45 18.74
C ILE A 162 -8.02 19.31 20.02
N ASP A 163 -7.72 20.60 19.91
CA ASP A 163 -7.67 21.54 21.04
C ASP A 163 -9.06 21.75 21.66
N ALA A 164 -10.13 21.85 20.85
CA ALA A 164 -11.50 21.94 21.35
C ALA A 164 -11.92 20.67 22.11
N THR A 165 -11.49 19.50 21.63
CA THR A 165 -11.75 18.22 22.29
C THR A 165 -11.00 18.11 23.61
N MET A 166 -9.75 18.58 23.67
CA MET A 166 -8.94 18.59 24.90
C MET A 166 -9.45 19.62 25.92
N THR A 167 -9.83 20.80 25.47
CA THR A 167 -10.33 21.90 26.33
C THR A 167 -11.71 21.56 26.92
N SER A 168 -12.60 20.94 26.14
CA SER A 168 -13.91 20.47 26.62
C SER A 168 -13.79 19.37 27.68
N ASN A 169 -12.74 18.57 27.65
CA ASN A 169 -12.49 17.53 28.65
C ASN A 169 -11.89 18.11 29.93
N PHE A 170 -11.12 19.19 29.84
CA PHE A 170 -10.50 19.85 30.98
C PHE A 170 -11.48 20.69 31.80
N GLN A 171 -12.41 21.41 31.16
CA GLN A 171 -13.40 22.25 31.87
C GLN A 171 -14.51 21.47 32.58
N LYS A 172 -14.70 20.18 32.28
CA LYS A 172 -15.71 19.33 32.92
C LYS A 172 -15.25 18.62 34.19
N GLY A 173 -14.03 18.90 34.70
CA GLY A 173 -13.48 18.22 35.90
C GLY A 173 -13.42 16.70 35.76
N GLY A 174 -13.44 16.17 34.53
CA GLY A 174 -13.56 14.75 34.24
C GLY A 174 -12.19 14.08 34.23
N THR A 175 -12.05 12.99 34.97
CA THR A 175 -10.93 12.05 34.83
C THR A 175 -10.75 11.71 33.35
N LEU A 176 -9.53 11.88 32.82
CA LEU A 176 -9.15 11.49 31.46
C LEU A 176 -9.43 10.00 31.27
N LYS A 177 -10.61 9.65 30.74
CA LYS A 177 -10.84 8.34 30.12
C LYS A 177 -10.16 8.36 28.77
N VAL A 178 -8.86 8.07 28.78
CA VAL A 178 -8.18 7.58 27.59
C VAL A 178 -8.89 6.27 27.23
N HIS A 179 -9.77 6.30 26.23
CA HIS A 179 -10.33 5.09 25.64
C HIS A 179 -9.21 4.38 24.89
N GLY A 180 -8.33 3.71 25.63
CA GLY A 180 -7.62 2.56 25.12
C GLY A 180 -8.67 1.53 24.78
N PHE A 181 -8.84 1.25 23.49
CA PHE A 181 -9.68 0.15 23.03
C PHE A 181 -8.97 -1.17 23.37
N GLY A 182 -9.16 -1.60 24.62
CA GLY A 182 -8.94 -2.97 25.10
C GLY A 182 -10.29 -3.61 25.39
N ILE A 183 -10.56 -4.74 24.73
CA ILE A 183 -11.75 -5.58 24.87
C ILE A 183 -11.85 -6.13 26.30
N ARG A 184 -13.05 -6.06 26.88
CA ARG A 184 -13.47 -6.83 28.07
C ARG A 184 -14.22 -8.08 27.62
N ASP A 185 -13.92 -9.20 28.27
CA ASP A 185 -14.84 -10.12 28.97
C ASP A 185 -14.05 -11.40 29.30
N GLY A 186 -13.98 -11.95 30.52
CA GLY A 186 -14.51 -11.57 31.82
C GLY A 186 -13.96 -12.53 32.90
N THR A 187 -14.13 -12.12 34.17
CA THR A 187 -14.13 -12.96 35.41
C THR A 187 -12.75 -13.54 35.82
N MET A 188 -12.21 -13.45 37.04
CA MET A 188 -12.68 -13.22 38.42
C MET A 188 -11.47 -12.73 39.28
N ALA A 189 -11.72 -11.97 40.35
CA ALA A 189 -10.94 -11.74 41.60
C ALA A 189 -9.39 -11.84 41.58
N SER A 190 -8.59 -10.92 42.14
CA SER A 190 -8.60 -10.46 43.54
C SER A 190 -7.55 -9.34 43.68
N SER A 191 -7.82 -8.43 44.62
CA SER A 191 -6.94 -7.46 45.29
C SER A 191 -5.42 -7.63 45.11
N GLU A 192 -4.73 -6.54 44.78
CA GLU A 192 -3.77 -5.87 45.68
C GLU A 192 -3.30 -4.53 45.08
N ASP A 193 -3.29 -3.51 45.93
CA ASP A 193 -2.80 -2.16 45.66
C ASP A 193 -1.31 -2.16 45.30
N ILE A 194 -0.87 -1.20 44.48
CA ILE A 194 0.35 -0.41 44.75
C ILE A 194 0.25 0.95 44.04
N LYS A 195 0.58 1.96 44.83
CA LYS A 195 0.60 3.39 44.57
C LYS A 195 2.04 3.78 44.18
N MET A 196 2.16 4.60 43.13
CA MET A 196 3.37 5.14 42.49
C MET A 196 4.24 4.15 41.71
#